data_AF-A0A9E3VZT1-F1
#
_entry.id   AF-A0A9E3VZT1-F1
#
_cell.length_a   1.000
_cell.length_b   1.000
_cell.length_c   1.000
_cell.angle_alpha   90.00
_cell.angle_beta   90.00
_cell.angle_gamma   90.00
#
_symmetry.space_group_name_H-M   'P 1'
#
loop_
_entity.id
_entity.type
_entity.pdbx_description
1 polymer ?
#
loop_
_entity_poly.entity_id
_entity_poly.type
_entity_poly.pdbx_seq_one_letter_code
_entity_poly.pdbx_strand_id
1 'polypeptide(L)'
;MTVDPISLEVFKNLFASVAEEMGVTLQRASFSPNIRERLDFSCAAFDGEARMIAQAAHIPVHLGSMPASVEYALRAFKSFQPGDVIILNDPYHGGTHLPDITMVSPVFVDDKAAFFVASRAHHADVGGMSPGSLPLSTELY
;
A
#
# COMPACT_ATOMS: atom_id res chain seq x y z
N MET A 1 -23.70 -14.05 7.68
CA MET A 1 -23.79 -13.85 9.15
C MET A 1 -24.45 -12.51 9.39
N THR A 2 -25.34 -12.41 10.38
CA THR A 2 -25.77 -11.11 10.91
C THR A 2 -24.57 -10.49 11.63
N VAL A 3 -24.14 -9.31 11.19
CA VAL A 3 -23.07 -8.55 11.84
C VAL A 3 -23.64 -7.92 13.11
N ASP A 4 -23.23 -8.42 14.28
CA ASP A 4 -23.59 -7.81 15.57
C ASP A 4 -22.54 -6.75 15.97
N PRO A 5 -22.89 -5.80 16.86
CA PRO A 5 -21.99 -4.72 17.25
C PRO A 5 -20.68 -5.18 17.90
N ILE A 6 -20.69 -6.31 18.61
CA ILE A 6 -19.49 -6.87 19.25
C ILE A 6 -18.56 -7.41 18.18
N SER A 7 -19.08 -8.25 17.28
CA SER A 7 -18.30 -8.77 16.15
C SER A 7 -17.74 -7.64 15.28
N LEU A 8 -18.53 -6.61 14.98
CA LEU A 8 -18.08 -5.46 14.20
C LEU A 8 -16.85 -4.78 14.84
N GLU A 9 -16.92 -4.49 16.14
CA GLU A 9 -15.81 -3.83 16.83
C GLU A 9 -14.58 -4.73 16.94
N VAL A 10 -14.76 -6.04 17.18
CA VAL A 10 -13.64 -6.99 17.19
C VAL A 10 -12.95 -7.04 15.82
N PHE A 11 -13.69 -7.23 14.73
CA PHE A 11 -13.10 -7.32 13.40
C PHE A 11 -12.45 -6.01 12.96
N LYS A 12 -13.06 -4.86 13.27
CA LYS A 12 -12.47 -3.54 13.01
C LYS A 12 -11.08 -3.42 13.66
N ASN A 13 -10.95 -3.79 14.93
CA ASN A 13 -9.66 -3.72 15.63
C ASN A 13 -8.66 -4.76 15.11
N LEU A 14 -9.10 -5.96 14.73
CA LEU A 14 -8.24 -6.98 14.10
C LEU A 14 -7.65 -6.47 12.77
N PHE A 15 -8.47 -5.90 11.89
CA PHE A 15 -7.98 -5.36 10.61
C PHE A 15 -7.04 -4.16 10.80
N ALA A 16 -7.35 -3.27 11.75
CA ALA A 16 -6.46 -2.16 12.10
C ALA A 16 -5.09 -2.67 12.61
N SER A 17 -5.09 -3.66 13.50
CA SER A 17 -3.88 -4.29 14.03
C SER A 17 -3.01 -4.89 12.93
N VAL A 18 -3.60 -5.51 11.91
CA VAL A 18 -2.85 -6.04 10.75
C VAL A 18 -2.10 -4.92 10.03
N ALA A 19 -2.79 -3.83 9.71
CA ALA A 19 -2.16 -2.70 9.03
C ALA A 19 -1.05 -2.05 9.87
N GLU A 20 -1.25 -1.93 11.19
CA GLU A 20 -0.24 -1.41 12.13
C GLU A 20 0.99 -2.31 12.22
N GLU A 21 0.81 -3.62 12.36
CA GLU A 21 1.92 -4.58 12.41
C GLU A 21 2.72 -4.62 11.10
N MET A 22 2.04 -4.51 9.95
CA MET A 22 2.71 -4.34 8.66
C MET A 22 3.61 -3.09 8.68
N GLY A 23 3.11 -1.97 9.20
CA GLY A 23 3.87 -0.72 9.32
C GLY A 23 5.09 -0.84 10.23
N VAL A 24 4.93 -1.42 11.42
CA VAL A 24 6.04 -1.69 12.36
C VAL A 24 7.09 -2.59 11.73
N THR A 25 6.66 -3.62 11.00
CA THR A 25 7.57 -4.56 10.32
C THR A 25 8.36 -3.84 9.23
N LEU A 26 7.70 -3.04 8.38
CA LEU A 26 8.33 -2.26 7.33
C LEU A 26 9.36 -1.26 7.89
N GLN A 27 8.99 -0.53 8.95
CA GLN A 27 9.89 0.41 9.62
C GLN A 27 11.15 -0.27 10.14
N ARG A 28 11.00 -1.43 10.81
CA ARG A 28 12.11 -2.18 11.41
C ARG A 28 13.03 -2.83 10.38
N ALA A 29 12.48 -3.26 9.25
CA ALA A 29 13.23 -3.88 8.18
C ALA A 29 14.01 -2.88 7.31
N SER A 30 13.64 -1.59 7.36
CA SER A 30 14.19 -0.60 6.45
C SER A 30 15.56 -0.05 6.88
N PHE A 31 16.45 0.08 5.91
CA PHE A 31 17.71 0.81 6.03
C PHE A 31 17.58 2.30 5.65
N SER A 32 16.46 2.70 5.02
CA SER A 32 16.24 4.07 4.57
C SER A 32 15.83 4.96 5.75
N PRO A 33 16.49 6.10 5.97
CA PRO A 33 16.07 7.06 7.00
C PRO A 33 14.68 7.65 6.69
N ASN A 34 14.29 7.74 5.41
CA ASN A 34 12.94 8.17 5.04
C ASN A 34 11.87 7.25 5.63
N ILE A 35 12.13 5.95 5.67
CA ILE A 35 11.17 4.97 6.19
C ILE A 35 11.37 4.80 7.70
N ARG A 36 12.60 4.59 8.16
CA ARG A 36 12.90 4.22 9.56
C ARG A 36 12.71 5.38 10.54
N GLU A 37 13.07 6.59 10.13
CA GLU A 37 13.10 7.78 11.00
C GLU A 37 12.00 8.78 10.65
N ARG A 38 11.80 9.06 9.35
CA ARG A 38 10.75 9.99 8.91
C ARG A 38 9.36 9.36 8.78
N LEU A 39 9.28 8.03 8.85
CA LEU A 39 8.04 7.26 8.75
C LEU A 39 7.29 7.51 7.44
N ASP A 40 8.05 7.70 6.35
CA ASP A 40 7.53 7.97 5.02
C ASP A 40 7.07 6.69 4.30
N PHE A 41 6.04 6.08 4.87
CA PHE A 41 5.40 4.89 4.38
C PHE A 41 3.95 4.79 4.87
N SER A 42 3.15 3.93 4.25
CA SER A 42 1.81 3.58 4.74
C SER A 42 1.47 2.15 4.37
N CYS A 43 0.66 1.52 5.22
CA CYS A 43 0.20 0.15 5.06
C CYS A 43 -1.32 0.11 5.17
N ALA A 44 -1.97 -0.68 4.33
CA ALA A 44 -3.42 -0.82 4.34
C ALA A 44 -3.88 -2.22 3.90
N ALA A 45 -5.07 -2.59 4.35
CA ALA A 45 -5.78 -3.79 3.95
C ALA A 45 -7.02 -3.42 3.13
N PHE A 46 -7.32 -4.25 2.15
CA PHE A 46 -8.39 -4.09 1.18
C PHE A 46 -9.20 -5.37 1.06
N ASP A 47 -10.49 -5.24 0.78
CA ASP A 47 -11.31 -6.39 0.41
C ASP A 47 -11.12 -6.81 -1.05
N GLY A 48 -11.79 -7.89 -1.45
CA GLY A 48 -11.74 -8.42 -2.82
C GLY A 48 -12.25 -7.47 -3.92
N GLU A 49 -12.87 -6.35 -3.56
CA GLU A 49 -13.35 -5.31 -4.48
C GLU A 49 -12.43 -4.08 -4.49
N ALA A 50 -11.21 -4.18 -3.95
CA ALA A 50 -10.24 -3.08 -3.80
C ALA A 50 -10.72 -1.93 -2.90
N ARG A 51 -11.70 -2.15 -2.00
CA ARG A 51 -12.08 -1.13 -1.03
C ARG A 51 -11.16 -1.21 0.18
N MET A 52 -10.62 -0.07 0.60
CA MET A 52 -9.79 0.00 1.81
C MET A 52 -10.66 -0.28 3.05
N ILE A 53 -10.29 -1.29 3.82
CA ILE A 53 -11.01 -1.70 5.04
C ILE A 53 -10.24 -1.36 6.32
N ALA A 54 -8.92 -1.23 6.24
CA ALA A 54 -8.08 -0.76 7.34
C ALA A 54 -6.79 -0.13 6.82
N GLN A 55 -6.19 0.72 7.63
CA GLN A 55 -4.96 1.44 7.30
C GLN A 55 -4.23 1.83 8.58
N ALA A 56 -2.90 1.81 8.53
CA ALA A 56 -2.06 2.41 9.55
C ALA A 56 -1.94 3.90 9.23
N ALA A 57 -2.46 4.75 10.12
CA ALA A 57 -2.59 6.18 9.90
C ALA A 57 -1.23 6.91 10.02
N HIS A 58 -0.38 6.76 9.01
CA HIS A 58 0.93 7.40 8.96
C HIS A 58 0.91 8.70 8.16
N ILE A 59 0.46 8.67 6.89
CA ILE A 59 0.53 9.82 5.98
C ILE A 59 -0.78 10.04 5.22
N PRO A 60 -1.50 11.17 5.42
CA PRO A 60 -2.78 11.43 4.78
C PRO A 60 -2.80 11.35 3.25
N VAL A 61 -1.71 11.78 2.57
CA VAL A 61 -1.64 11.74 1.10
C VAL A 61 -1.64 10.32 0.55
N HIS A 62 -1.04 9.36 1.28
CA HIS A 62 -1.10 7.95 0.90
C HIS A 62 -2.52 7.41 0.98
N LEU A 63 -3.33 7.89 1.93
CA LEU A 63 -4.71 7.43 2.11
C LEU A 63 -5.63 7.86 0.97
N GLY A 64 -5.39 9.03 0.39
CA GLY A 64 -6.16 9.50 -0.76
C GLY A 64 -5.80 8.78 -2.06
N SER A 65 -4.54 8.34 -2.21
CA SER A 65 -3.99 7.91 -3.49
C SER A 65 -3.78 6.40 -3.61
N MET A 66 -3.48 5.69 -2.50
CA MET A 66 -3.29 4.24 -2.47
C MET A 66 -4.52 3.45 -2.96
N PRO A 67 -5.78 3.80 -2.63
CA PRO A 67 -6.94 3.11 -3.18
C PRO A 67 -6.97 3.08 -4.71
N ALA A 68 -6.59 4.17 -5.37
CA ALA A 68 -6.54 4.24 -6.83
C ALA A 68 -5.45 3.31 -7.41
N SER A 69 -4.31 3.19 -6.73
CA SER A 69 -3.25 2.24 -7.11
C SER A 69 -3.69 0.78 -6.96
N VAL A 70 -4.36 0.43 -5.86
CA VAL A 70 -4.88 -0.94 -5.66
C VAL A 70 -5.98 -1.25 -6.66
N GLU A 71 -6.90 -0.32 -6.89
CA GLU A 71 -7.95 -0.47 -7.90
C GLU A 71 -7.35 -0.69 -9.30
N TYR A 72 -6.35 0.09 -9.69
CA TYR A 72 -5.65 -0.11 -10.97
C TYR A 72 -4.95 -1.47 -11.04
N ALA A 73 -4.25 -1.88 -9.98
CA ALA A 73 -3.57 -3.18 -9.91
C ALA A 73 -4.53 -4.35 -10.15
N LEU A 74 -5.69 -4.37 -9.49
CA LEU A 74 -6.72 -5.41 -9.65
C LEU A 74 -7.52 -5.27 -10.96
N ARG A 75 -7.47 -4.11 -11.62
CA ARG A 75 -7.98 -3.95 -12.98
C ARG A 75 -7.02 -4.53 -14.02
N ALA A 76 -5.73 -4.28 -13.87
CA ALA A 76 -4.68 -4.74 -14.78
C ALA A 76 -4.44 -6.25 -14.69
N PHE A 77 -4.52 -6.83 -13.49
CA PHE A 77 -4.30 -8.26 -13.25
C PHE A 77 -5.58 -8.93 -12.73
N LYS A 78 -6.00 -10.01 -13.39
CA LYS A 78 -7.26 -10.72 -13.10
C LYS A 78 -7.07 -12.10 -12.45
N SER A 79 -5.84 -12.59 -12.42
CA SER A 79 -5.47 -13.87 -11.84
C SER A 79 -4.25 -13.69 -10.95
N PHE A 80 -4.32 -14.28 -9.76
CA PHE A 80 -3.28 -14.21 -8.75
C PHE A 80 -2.89 -15.61 -8.32
N GLN A 81 -1.63 -15.80 -7.95
CA GLN A 81 -1.11 -16.97 -7.26
C GLN A 81 -0.60 -16.57 -5.87
N PRO A 82 -0.60 -17.49 -4.89
CA PRO A 82 0.04 -17.25 -3.61
C PRO A 82 1.51 -16.85 -3.79
N GLY A 83 1.90 -15.73 -3.18
CA GLY A 83 3.25 -15.18 -3.27
C GLY A 83 3.44 -14.10 -4.35
N ASP A 84 2.45 -13.86 -5.20
CA ASP A 84 2.50 -12.77 -6.18
C ASP A 84 2.57 -11.39 -5.48
N VAL A 85 3.27 -10.46 -6.13
CA VAL A 85 3.31 -9.05 -5.72
C VAL A 85 3.25 -8.16 -6.95
N ILE A 86 2.28 -7.25 -6.98
CA ILE A 86 2.21 -6.19 -7.99
C ILE A 86 2.96 -4.97 -7.45
N ILE A 87 3.81 -4.37 -8.29
CA ILE A 87 4.57 -3.17 -7.95
C ILE A 87 4.18 -2.06 -8.92
N LEU A 88 3.86 -0.88 -8.40
CA LEU A 88 3.52 0.29 -9.21
C LEU A 88 3.87 1.60 -8.51
N ASN A 89 4.25 2.59 -9.31
CA ASN A 89 4.53 3.97 -8.89
C ASN A 89 4.05 5.00 -9.93
N ASP A 90 3.21 4.58 -10.88
CA ASP A 90 2.70 5.44 -11.95
C ASP A 90 1.85 6.59 -11.35
N PRO A 91 2.25 7.86 -11.54
CA PRO A 91 1.56 9.00 -10.97
C PRO A 91 0.14 9.19 -11.52
N TYR A 92 -0.17 8.65 -12.70
CA TYR A 92 -1.51 8.71 -13.28
C TYR A 92 -2.45 7.63 -12.73
N HIS A 93 -1.91 6.64 -12.02
CA HIS A 93 -2.66 5.51 -11.45
C HIS A 93 -2.48 5.42 -9.93
N GLY A 94 -2.58 6.57 -9.25
CA GLY A 94 -2.56 6.66 -7.78
C GLY A 94 -1.16 6.80 -7.17
N GLY A 95 -0.11 6.88 -7.97
CA GLY A 95 1.20 7.36 -7.50
C GLY A 95 1.12 8.86 -7.16
N THR A 96 1.68 9.26 -6.04
CA THR A 96 1.79 10.66 -5.61
C THR A 96 2.95 11.37 -6.31
N HIS A 97 4.01 10.62 -6.55
CA HIS A 97 5.19 10.93 -7.34
C HIS A 97 5.99 9.61 -7.50
N LEU A 98 6.93 9.55 -8.44
CA LEU A 98 7.64 8.31 -8.79
C LEU A 98 8.38 7.61 -7.63
N PRO A 99 8.94 8.34 -6.64
CA PRO A 99 9.59 7.72 -5.49
C PRO A 99 8.67 6.98 -4.52
N ASP A 100 7.36 7.22 -4.57
CA ASP A 100 6.39 6.48 -3.75
C ASP A 100 5.99 5.18 -4.45
N ILE A 101 6.68 4.10 -4.10
CA ILE A 101 6.46 2.78 -4.69
C ILE A 101 5.42 2.04 -3.87
N THR A 102 4.36 1.57 -4.53
CA THR A 102 3.31 0.75 -3.93
C THR A 102 3.52 -0.71 -4.30
N MET A 103 3.45 -1.58 -3.31
CA MET A 103 3.42 -3.03 -3.46
C MET A 103 2.06 -3.54 -3.02
N VAL A 104 1.42 -4.38 -3.84
CA VAL A 104 0.09 -4.96 -3.57
C VAL A 104 0.20 -6.48 -3.61
N SER A 105 -0.18 -7.13 -2.53
CA SER A 105 -0.14 -8.59 -2.38
C SER A 105 -1.52 -9.17 -2.13
N PRO A 106 -1.92 -10.24 -2.84
CA PRO A 106 -3.15 -10.97 -2.58
C PRO A 106 -3.04 -11.80 -1.29
N VAL A 107 -4.13 -11.85 -0.53
CA VAL A 107 -4.29 -12.72 0.64
C VAL A 107 -5.34 -13.76 0.32
N PHE A 108 -4.95 -15.03 0.41
CA PHE A 108 -5.78 -16.16 0.01
C PHE A 108 -6.60 -16.73 1.17
N VAL A 109 -7.88 -16.99 0.91
CA VAL A 109 -8.80 -17.73 1.78
C VAL A 109 -9.52 -18.74 0.90
N ASP A 110 -9.49 -20.02 1.28
CA ASP A 110 -10.09 -21.13 0.49
C ASP A 110 -9.73 -21.08 -1.01
N ASP A 111 -8.43 -20.94 -1.30
CA ASP A 111 -7.84 -20.86 -2.65
C ASP A 111 -8.33 -19.66 -3.51
N LYS A 112 -8.88 -18.63 -2.88
CA LYS A 112 -9.29 -17.38 -3.55
C LYS A 112 -8.56 -16.19 -2.97
N ALA A 113 -8.08 -15.29 -3.82
CA ALA A 113 -7.59 -13.97 -3.42
C ALA A 113 -8.76 -13.13 -2.90
N ALA A 114 -9.08 -13.30 -1.61
CA ALA A 114 -10.26 -12.73 -0.95
C ALA A 114 -10.00 -11.33 -0.41
N PHE A 115 -8.74 -11.01 -0.11
CA PHE A 115 -8.30 -9.71 0.39
C PHE A 115 -6.99 -9.33 -0.29
N PHE A 116 -6.61 -8.07 -0.14
CA PHE A 116 -5.33 -7.55 -0.61
C PHE A 116 -4.72 -6.70 0.48
N VAL A 117 -3.40 -6.73 0.59
CA VAL A 117 -2.63 -5.83 1.44
C VAL A 117 -1.74 -4.97 0.57
N ALA A 118 -1.57 -3.71 0.95
CA ALA A 118 -0.68 -2.81 0.26
C ALA A 118 0.27 -2.13 1.23
N SER A 119 1.51 -1.98 0.80
CA SER A 119 2.49 -1.10 1.42
C SER A 119 2.96 -0.09 0.39
N ARG A 120 3.08 1.17 0.81
CA ARG A 120 3.72 2.23 0.04
C ARG A 120 4.87 2.78 0.85
N ALA A 121 6.02 2.94 0.23
CA ALA A 121 7.20 3.50 0.88
C ALA A 121 7.92 4.47 -0.04
N HIS A 122 8.45 5.54 0.55
CA HIS A 122 9.21 6.54 -0.18
C HIS A 122 10.66 6.12 -0.37
N HIS A 123 11.06 5.98 -1.62
CA HIS A 123 12.45 5.74 -2.00
C HIS A 123 13.18 7.07 -2.14
N ALA A 124 14.43 7.17 -1.67
CA ALA A 124 15.16 8.44 -1.73
C ALA A 124 15.48 8.89 -3.17
N ASP A 125 15.54 7.93 -4.10
CA ASP A 125 15.90 8.12 -5.49
C ASP A 125 15.37 6.93 -6.31
N VAL A 126 14.95 7.18 -7.55
CA VAL A 126 14.47 6.18 -8.52
C VAL A 126 15.12 6.31 -9.91
N GLY A 127 16.25 7.01 -10.01
CA GLY A 127 17.05 7.15 -11.23
C GLY A 127 16.66 8.33 -12.12
N GLY A 128 16.16 9.42 -11.54
CA GLY A 128 15.81 10.63 -12.29
C GLY A 128 17.02 11.41 -12.82
N MET A 129 16.76 12.55 -13.48
CA MET A 129 17.81 13.40 -14.09
C MET A 129 18.85 13.96 -13.11
N SER A 130 18.54 13.96 -11.82
CA SER A 130 19.43 14.40 -10.74
C SER A 130 19.23 13.50 -9.52
N PRO A 131 20.27 13.29 -8.70
CA PRO A 131 20.13 12.52 -7.47
C PRO A 131 19.06 13.12 -6.53
N GLY A 132 18.20 12.25 -5.98
CA GLY A 132 17.14 12.59 -5.02
C GLY A 132 15.72 12.35 -5.53
N SER A 133 14.73 12.71 -4.70
CA SER A 133 13.32 12.38 -4.93
C SER A 133 12.53 13.43 -5.72
N LEU A 134 12.99 14.69 -5.76
CA LEU A 134 12.28 15.82 -6.36
C LEU A 134 13.20 16.61 -7.31
N PRO A 135 13.46 16.10 -8.52
CA PRO A 135 14.23 16.82 -9.54
C PRO A 135 13.44 18.02 -10.09
N LEU A 136 14.14 18.94 -10.77
CA LEU A 136 13.51 20.02 -11.56
C LEU A 136 13.11 19.54 -12.96
N SER A 137 12.59 18.30 -13.06
CA SER A 137 12.14 17.72 -14.31
C SER A 137 10.89 18.43 -14.82
N THR A 138 10.79 18.60 -16.14
CA THR A 138 9.61 19.23 -16.78
C THR A 138 8.70 18.20 -17.45
N GLU A 139 9.16 16.97 -17.58
CA GLU A 139 8.43 15.81 -18.09
C GLU A 139 8.85 14.55 -17.32
N LEU A 140 8.16 13.42 -17.58
CA LEU A 140 8.47 12.13 -16.94
C LEU A 140 9.64 11.38 -17.58
N TYR A 141 10.04 11.77 -18.80
CA TYR A 141 11.06 11.09 -19.60
C TYR A 141 12.42 11.80 -19.53
#